data_AF-A0A954GKZ8-F1
#
_entry.id   AF-A0A954GKZ8-F1
#
_cell.length_a   1.000
_cell.length_b   1.000
_cell.length_c   1.000
_cell.angle_alpha   90.00
_cell.angle_beta   90.00
_cell.angle_gamma   90.00
#
_symmetry.space_group_name_H-M   'P 1'
#
loop_
_entity.id
_entity.type
_entity.pdbx_description
1 polymer ?
#
loop_
_entity_poly.entity_id
_entity_poly.type
_entity_poly.pdbx_seq_one_letter_code
_entity_poly.pdbx_strand_id
1 'polypeptide(L)'
;DLHVEMDQAVAAAYGWGDLKLGHGFHETKQGLRFTINEPARREVLQRLLKLNNERYAEEVKQGLHDKKNKVKKTATPKKSKKSQPATRMLFGDDDDEEGG
;
A
#
# COMPACT_ATOMS: atom_id res chain seq x y z
N ASP A 1 -6.31 -22.01 10.16
CA ASP A 1 -6.84 -22.29 8.81
C ASP A 1 -7.45 -21.08 8.08
N LEU A 2 -8.21 -20.20 8.73
CA LEU A 2 -8.82 -19.05 8.02
C LEU A 2 -7.83 -18.15 7.25
N HIS A 3 -6.64 -17.90 7.80
CA HIS A 3 -5.59 -17.13 7.11
C HIS A 3 -5.09 -17.82 5.84
N VAL A 4 -5.03 -19.15 5.85
CA VAL A 4 -4.58 -19.95 4.70
C VAL A 4 -5.60 -19.84 3.56
N GLU A 5 -6.87 -20.04 3.90
CA GLU A 5 -7.97 -19.97 2.94
C GLU A 5 -8.11 -18.57 2.35
N MET A 6 -8.00 -17.53 3.19
CA MET A 6 -8.02 -16.15 2.74
C MET A 6 -6.89 -15.86 1.74
N ASP A 7 -5.66 -16.22 2.05
CA ASP A 7 -4.53 -15.96 1.16
C ASP A 7 -4.64 -16.75 -0.15
N GLN A 8 -5.16 -17.99 -0.09
CA GLN A 8 -5.43 -18.79 -1.28
C GLN A 8 -6.52 -18.18 -2.16
N ALA A 9 -7.61 -17.67 -1.56
CA ALA A 9 -8.68 -16.99 -2.28
C ALA A 9 -8.17 -15.70 -2.93
N VAL A 10 -7.34 -14.93 -2.24
CA VAL A 10 -6.69 -13.74 -2.79
C VAL A 10 -5.77 -14.12 -3.95
N ALA A 11 -4.91 -15.12 -3.78
CA ALA A 11 -4.05 -15.61 -4.85
C ALA A 11 -4.87 -16.04 -6.08
N ALA A 12 -5.98 -16.76 -5.87
CA ALA A 12 -6.89 -17.15 -6.95
C ALA A 12 -7.53 -15.94 -7.65
N ALA A 13 -7.92 -14.90 -6.92
CA ALA A 13 -8.49 -13.67 -7.50
C ALA A 13 -7.50 -12.92 -8.40
N TYR A 14 -6.21 -12.99 -8.09
CA TYR A 14 -5.14 -12.47 -8.96
C TYR A 14 -4.70 -13.45 -10.06
N GLY A 15 -5.30 -14.64 -10.14
CA GLY A 15 -4.94 -15.69 -11.11
C GLY A 15 -3.65 -16.43 -10.74
N TRP A 16 -3.23 -16.40 -9.47
CA TRP A 16 -2.00 -17.01 -8.95
C TRP A 16 -2.25 -18.30 -8.18
N GLY A 17 -3.26 -19.08 -8.59
CA GLY A 17 -3.59 -20.36 -7.96
C GLY A 17 -2.48 -21.43 -8.08
N ASP A 18 -1.48 -21.19 -8.93
CA ASP A 18 -0.27 -22.01 -9.07
C ASP A 18 0.74 -21.82 -7.92
N LEU A 19 0.59 -20.75 -7.14
CA LEU A 19 1.53 -20.37 -6.11
C LEU A 19 1.39 -21.24 -4.86
N LYS A 20 2.46 -21.97 -4.53
CA LYS A 20 2.54 -22.74 -3.28
C LYS A 20 2.94 -21.83 -2.12
N LEU A 21 1.94 -21.18 -1.51
CA LEU A 21 2.11 -20.27 -0.37
C LEU A 21 2.82 -20.92 0.84
N GLY A 22 2.62 -22.23 1.04
CA GLY A 22 3.38 -23.01 2.03
C GLY A 22 3.29 -22.40 3.43
N HIS A 23 2.07 -22.13 3.90
CA HIS A 23 1.83 -21.56 5.22
C HIS A 23 2.43 -22.42 6.32
N GLY A 24 3.16 -21.78 7.22
CA GLY A 24 3.80 -22.45 8.33
C GLY A 24 4.30 -21.46 9.36
N PHE A 25 4.88 -22.01 10.42
CA PHE A 25 5.57 -21.22 11.42
C PHE A 25 7.01 -21.00 10.98
N HIS A 26 7.39 -19.74 10.79
CA HIS A 26 8.72 -19.34 10.38
C HIS A 26 9.38 -18.51 11.48
N GLU A 27 10.65 -18.79 11.74
CA GLU A 27 11.44 -18.03 12.69
C GLU A 27 11.73 -16.63 12.14
N THR A 28 11.41 -15.62 12.95
CA THR A 28 11.75 -14.23 12.69
C THR A 28 12.57 -13.69 13.85
N LYS A 29 13.21 -12.53 13.68
CA LYS A 29 13.93 -11.84 14.76
C LYS A 29 13.06 -11.54 15.99
N GLN A 30 11.75 -11.58 15.84
CA GLN A 30 10.75 -11.28 16.86
C GLN A 30 10.07 -12.56 17.39
N GLY A 31 10.58 -13.74 17.01
CA GLY A 31 10.03 -15.04 17.39
C GLY A 31 9.36 -15.79 16.24
N LEU A 32 8.66 -16.86 16.61
CA LEU A 32 7.97 -17.76 15.68
C LEU A 32 6.66 -17.12 15.20
N ARG A 33 6.53 -16.87 13.90
CA ARG A 33 5.32 -16.25 13.31
C ARG A 33 4.69 -17.18 12.27
N PHE A 34 3.37 -17.25 12.28
CA PHE A 34 2.61 -17.94 11.24
C PHE A 34 2.58 -17.07 9.99
N THR A 35 3.20 -17.53 8.90
CA THR A 35 3.30 -16.77 7.65
C THR A 35 3.51 -17.71 6.47
N ILE A 36 3.45 -17.17 5.25
CA ILE A 36 3.80 -17.89 4.02
C ILE A 36 5.32 -18.09 3.94
N ASN A 37 5.73 -19.11 3.20
CA ASN A 37 7.15 -19.40 3.02
C ASN A 37 7.87 -18.22 2.33
N GLU A 38 9.17 -18.07 2.60
CA GLU A 38 10.00 -17.01 2.03
C GLU A 38 10.00 -16.98 0.49
N PRO A 39 10.05 -18.11 -0.25
CA PRO A 39 10.00 -18.06 -1.72
C PRO A 39 8.64 -17.57 -2.25
N ALA A 40 7.51 -18.02 -1.70
CA ALA A 40 6.20 -17.55 -2.15
C ALA A 40 6.00 -16.07 -1.81
N ARG A 41 6.49 -15.59 -0.67
CA ARG A 41 6.49 -14.16 -0.36
C ARG A 41 7.22 -13.35 -1.42
N ARG A 42 8.42 -13.80 -1.82
CA ARG A 42 9.18 -13.13 -2.89
C ARG A 42 8.43 -13.16 -4.23
N GLU A 43 7.83 -14.28 -4.60
CA GLU A 43 7.05 -14.39 -5.84
C GLU A 43 5.82 -13.47 -5.83
N VAL A 44 5.07 -13.40 -4.73
CA VAL A 44 3.95 -12.46 -4.57
C VAL A 44 4.43 -11.03 -4.78
N LEU A 45 5.51 -10.62 -4.10
CA LEU A 45 6.07 -9.28 -4.22
C LEU A 45 6.54 -8.98 -5.65
N GLN A 46 7.15 -9.94 -6.34
CA GLN A 46 7.55 -9.78 -7.74
C GLN A 46 6.34 -9.59 -8.67
N ARG A 47 5.30 -10.41 -8.52
CA ARG A 47 4.08 -10.30 -9.34
C ARG A 47 3.35 -8.97 -9.05
N LEU A 48 3.27 -8.55 -7.79
CA LEU A 48 2.72 -7.25 -7.41
C LEU A 48 3.51 -6.08 -7.98
N LEU A 49 4.85 -6.13 -7.92
CA LEU A 49 5.72 -5.09 -8.49
C LEU A 49 5.51 -4.95 -9.99
N LYS A 50 5.37 -6.08 -10.71
CA LYS A 50 5.07 -6.08 -12.14
C LYS A 50 3.74 -5.38 -12.45
N LEU A 51 2.66 -5.77 -11.77
CA LEU A 51 1.34 -5.16 -11.94
C LEU A 51 1.35 -3.66 -11.59
N ASN A 52 2.11 -3.29 -10.55
CA ASN A 52 2.27 -1.89 -10.16
C ASN A 52 2.94 -1.08 -11.27
N ASN A 53 4.04 -1.58 -11.85
CA ASN A 53 4.74 -0.91 -12.93
C ASN A 53 3.88 -0.77 -14.19
N GLU A 54 3.08 -1.78 -14.53
CA GLU A 54 2.14 -1.74 -15.66
C GLU A 54 1.10 -0.64 -15.47
N ARG A 55 0.44 -0.60 -14.30
CA ARG A 55 -0.53 0.45 -13.97
C ARG A 55 0.11 1.83 -13.88
N TYR A 56 1.31 1.94 -13.31
CA TYR A 56 2.04 3.20 -13.24
C TYR A 56 2.34 3.74 -14.64
N ALA A 57 2.76 2.88 -15.58
CA ALA A 57 2.96 3.28 -16.97
C ALA A 57 1.66 3.75 -17.63
N GLU A 58 0.51 3.14 -17.30
CA GLU A 58 -0.81 3.58 -17.75
C GLU A 58 -1.21 4.93 -17.13
N GLU A 59 -0.99 5.14 -15.83
CA GLU A 59 -1.25 6.41 -15.14
C GLU A 59 -0.38 7.56 -15.66
N VAL A 60 0.90 7.28 -15.94
CA VAL A 60 1.82 8.24 -16.58
C VAL A 60 1.36 8.59 -17.99
N LYS A 61 0.91 7.60 -18.78
CA LYS A 61 0.31 7.85 -20.11
C LYS A 61 -0.97 8.67 -20.03
N GLN A 62 -1.77 8.48 -18.98
CA GLN A 62 -2.98 9.27 -18.72
C GLN A 62 -2.66 10.68 -18.16
N GLY A 63 -1.38 11.03 -18.00
CA GLY A 63 -0.94 12.38 -17.60
C GLY A 63 -1.26 12.74 -16.15
N LEU A 64 -1.65 11.76 -15.33
CA LEU A 64 -2.06 12.00 -13.93
C LEU A 64 -0.85 12.18 -12.99
N HIS A 65 0.36 11.96 -13.51
CA HIS A 65 1.61 11.97 -12.74
C HIS A 65 2.56 13.13 -13.03
N ASP A 66 2.08 14.28 -13.52
CA ASP A 66 2.86 15.53 -13.56
C ASP A 66 2.50 16.49 -12.41
N LYS A 67 2.76 16.06 -11.17
CA LYS A 67 2.78 17.00 -10.02
C LYS A 67 4.15 17.67 -9.92
N LYS A 68 4.48 18.53 -10.90
CA LYS A 68 5.43 19.66 -10.81
C LYS A 68 5.74 20.23 -12.19
N ASN A 69 4.80 20.96 -12.79
CA ASN A 69 5.07 22.24 -13.50
C ASN A 69 3.87 22.70 -14.32
N LYS A 70 3.22 23.75 -13.81
CA LYS A 70 2.51 24.85 -14.51
C LYS A 70 1.21 25.21 -13.78
N VAL A 71 1.33 25.82 -12.60
CA VAL A 71 0.36 26.85 -12.22
C VAL A 71 0.96 28.18 -12.62
N LYS A 72 0.58 28.65 -13.82
CA LYS A 72 0.85 30.00 -14.30
C LYS A 72 0.25 31.00 -13.32
N LYS A 73 1.06 31.97 -12.90
CA LYS A 73 0.67 33.14 -12.12
C LYS A 73 -0.35 33.97 -12.89
N THR A 74 -1.52 34.22 -12.32
CA THR A 74 -2.28 35.46 -12.50
C THR A 74 -2.95 35.82 -11.16
N ALA A 75 -2.41 36.85 -10.50
CA ALA A 75 -2.99 37.54 -9.35
C ALA A 75 -4.16 38.43 -9.85
N THR A 76 -5.31 38.60 -9.17
CA THR A 76 -5.60 39.27 -7.88
C THR A 76 -7.15 39.18 -7.62
N PRO A 77 -7.83 39.85 -6.65
CA PRO A 77 -8.04 39.40 -5.27
C PRO A 77 -9.52 39.44 -4.74
N LYS A 78 -9.70 38.88 -3.52
CA LYS A 78 -10.67 39.19 -2.42
C LYS A 78 -12.02 38.45 -2.25
N LYS A 79 -12.12 37.83 -1.05
CA LYS A 79 -13.24 37.67 -0.07
C LYS A 79 -14.41 36.74 -0.49
N SER A 80 -14.99 35.84 0.34
CA SER A 80 -14.95 35.60 1.79
C SER A 80 -15.73 34.32 2.17
N LYS A 81 -15.42 33.78 3.36
CA LYS A 81 -16.23 32.92 4.28
C LYS A 81 -16.25 31.38 4.12
N LYS A 82 -15.47 30.77 5.02
CA LYS A 82 -15.69 29.57 5.86
C LYS A 82 -16.81 28.58 5.48
N SER A 83 -16.41 27.32 5.24
CA SER A 83 -16.92 26.15 5.98
C SER A 83 -15.89 25.01 5.89
N GLN A 84 -15.61 24.39 7.03
CA GLN A 84 -14.83 23.15 7.18
C GLN A 84 -15.84 22.08 7.63
N PRO A 85 -15.61 20.78 7.33
CA PRO A 85 -14.93 19.99 8.35
C PRO A 85 -13.92 18.94 7.83
N ALA A 86 -12.86 18.81 8.63
CA ALA A 86 -12.19 17.58 9.05
C ALA A 86 -11.49 16.72 7.99
N THR A 87 -10.30 17.15 7.57
CA THR A 87 -9.22 16.23 7.21
C THR A 87 -8.72 15.56 8.50
N ARG A 88 -9.15 14.33 8.76
CA ARG A 88 -8.50 13.45 9.75
C ARG A 88 -7.11 13.11 9.21
N MET A 89 -6.08 13.74 9.76
CA MET A 89 -4.70 13.39 9.51
C MET A 89 -4.46 11.97 10.01
N LEU A 90 -4.23 11.04 9.10
CA LEU A 90 -3.53 9.79 9.38
C LEU A 90 -2.06 10.07 9.05
N PHE A 91 -1.17 9.73 10.00
CA PHE A 91 0.30 9.91 10.01
C PHE A 91 0.80 11.21 10.67
N GLY A 92 1.57 11.02 11.76
CA GLY A 92 2.22 12.03 12.61
C GLY A 92 1.94 11.72 14.08
N ASP A 93 2.65 10.78 14.72
CA ASP A 93 3.87 11.02 15.52
C ASP A 93 3.52 11.51 16.93
N ASP A 94 3.39 10.57 17.88
CA ASP A 94 3.54 10.83 19.32
C ASP A 94 4.47 9.73 19.88
N ASP A 95 5.76 10.06 19.85
CA ASP A 95 6.77 9.61 20.80
C ASP A 95 6.40 10.09 22.22
N ASP A 96 6.81 9.31 23.22
CA ASP A 96 7.08 9.67 24.63
C ASP A 96 5.94 10.15 25.55
N GLU A 97 5.41 9.25 26.39
CA GLU A 97 5.39 9.34 27.88
C GLU A 97 4.42 8.30 28.48
N GLU A 98 4.94 7.27 29.17
CA GLU A 98 4.24 6.73 30.35
C GLU A 98 5.26 6.56 31.48
N GLY A 99 5.09 7.39 32.51
CA GLY A 99 5.72 7.26 33.80
C GLY A 99 4.88 6.40 34.75
N GLY A 100 5.60 5.72 35.65
CA GLY A 100 5.10 4.99 36.80
C GLY A 100 6.26 4.43 37.60
#